data_AF-A0AAF0X357-F1
#
_entry.id   AF-A0AAF0X357-F1
#
_cell.length_a   1.000
_cell.length_b   1.000
_cell.length_c   1.000
_cell.angle_alpha   90.00
_cell.angle_beta   90.00
_cell.angle_gamma   90.00
#
_symmetry.space_group_name_H-M   'P 1'
#
loop_
_entity.id
_entity.type
_entity.pdbx_description
1 polymer ?
#
loop_
_entity_poly.entity_id
_entity_poly.type
_entity_poly.pdbx_seq_one_letter_code
_entity_poly.pdbx_strand_id
1 'polypeptide(L)'
;MFEGKFGIFPFITKEPAKRKSKNRPAGTLETKPINPITQDVTRKMMIDKVLPAIESMWPGGHSGGIIFVQQDNAKPHISVDDPEFVEDVKRNGFDIRLCFQPPNSPDLNVLDLGFFRAIQTLQHE
;
A
#
# COMPACT_ATOMS: atom_id res chain seq x y z
N MET A 1 11.12 10.09 17.76
CA MET A 1 11.92 9.79 16.56
C MET A 1 11.03 9.01 15.61
N PHE A 2 10.94 9.36 14.34
CA PHE A 2 10.08 8.67 13.38
C PHE A 2 10.78 7.41 12.84
N GLU A 3 10.12 6.26 12.92
CA GLU A 3 10.70 4.94 12.60
C GLU A 3 10.61 4.57 11.11
N GLY A 4 10.09 5.46 10.25
CA GLY A 4 10.02 5.21 8.81
C GLY A 4 8.93 4.23 8.38
N LYS A 5 8.07 3.75 9.30
CA LYS A 5 7.08 2.70 9.05
C LYS A 5 5.67 3.25 9.17
N PHE A 6 4.91 3.20 8.07
CA PHE A 6 3.49 3.59 8.04
C PHE A 6 2.52 2.40 8.21
N GLY A 7 3.02 1.18 8.08
CA GLY A 7 2.24 -0.06 8.21
C GLY A 7 2.37 -0.97 6.98
N ILE A 8 1.66 -2.10 7.03
CA ILE A 8 1.53 -3.06 5.93
C ILE A 8 0.04 -3.26 5.69
N PHE A 9 -0.41 -2.97 4.47
CA PHE A 9 -1.82 -3.07 4.09
C PHE A 9 -2.01 -4.16 3.03
N PRO A 10 -2.34 -5.41 3.43
CA PRO A 10 -2.49 -6.51 2.49
C PRO A 10 -3.75 -6.35 1.63
N PHE A 11 -3.66 -6.72 0.35
CA PHE A 11 -4.81 -6.80 -0.56
C PHE A 11 -5.67 -8.03 -0.24
N ILE A 12 -6.49 -7.91 0.80
CA ILE A 12 -7.35 -9.00 1.30
C ILE A 12 -8.80 -8.57 1.48
N THR A 13 -9.71 -9.54 1.38
CA THR A 13 -11.11 -9.41 1.74
C THR A 13 -11.50 -10.47 2.77
N LYS A 14 -12.57 -10.23 3.54
CA LYS A 14 -13.17 -11.23 4.42
C LYS A 14 -14.44 -11.77 3.79
N GLU A 15 -14.46 -13.07 3.50
CA GLU A 15 -15.62 -13.74 2.92
C GLU A 15 -16.08 -14.90 3.80
N PRO A 16 -17.40 -15.11 3.96
CA PRO A 16 -17.90 -16.26 4.70
C PRO A 16 -17.57 -17.58 4.00
N ALA A 17 -17.17 -18.57 4.81
CA ALA A 17 -16.86 -19.92 4.37
C ALA A 17 -18.08 -20.56 3.68
N LYS A 18 -17.96 -20.84 2.38
CA LYS A 18 -19.05 -21.47 1.59
C LYS A 18 -19.29 -22.93 1.98
N ARG A 19 -18.27 -23.63 2.50
CA ARG A 19 -18.33 -25.04 2.86
C ARG A 19 -17.90 -25.22 4.32
N LYS A 20 -18.60 -26.11 5.02
CA LYS A 20 -18.15 -26.60 6.32
C LYS A 20 -16.95 -27.53 6.14
N SER A 21 -15.98 -27.44 7.03
CA SER A 21 -14.89 -28.40 7.17
C SER A 21 -14.82 -28.87 8.62
N LYS A 22 -14.03 -29.94 8.88
CA LYS A 22 -13.83 -30.47 10.24
C LYS A 22 -13.37 -29.39 11.24
N ASN A 23 -12.61 -28.40 10.76
CA ASN A 23 -12.02 -27.37 11.60
C ASN A 23 -12.69 -25.99 11.42
N ARG A 24 -13.77 -25.89 10.63
CA ARG A 24 -14.39 -24.61 10.30
C ARG A 24 -15.88 -24.75 9.92
N PRO A 25 -16.80 -24.22 10.73
CA PRO A 25 -18.21 -24.12 10.35
C PRO A 25 -18.41 -23.29 9.08
N ALA A 26 -19.44 -23.62 8.29
CA ALA A 26 -19.87 -22.75 7.20
C ALA A 26 -20.28 -21.37 7.74
N GLY A 27 -19.98 -20.31 6.99
CA GLY A 27 -20.22 -18.93 7.41
C GLY A 27 -19.08 -18.27 8.18
N THR A 28 -18.08 -19.01 8.64
CA THR A 28 -16.88 -18.42 9.29
C THR A 28 -16.18 -17.47 8.33
N LEU A 29 -15.87 -16.23 8.73
CA LEU A 29 -15.16 -15.28 7.88
C LEU A 29 -13.72 -15.75 7.62
N GLU A 30 -13.38 -15.87 6.34
CA GLU A 30 -12.06 -16.23 5.85
C GLU A 30 -11.42 -15.02 5.19
N THR A 31 -10.15 -14.81 5.50
CA THR A 31 -9.32 -13.87 4.75
C THR A 31 -8.94 -14.48 3.41
N LYS A 32 -9.26 -13.79 2.32
CA LYS A 32 -8.90 -14.19 0.96
C LYS A 32 -8.15 -13.07 0.25
N PRO A 33 -7.19 -13.40 -0.63
CA PRO A 33 -6.54 -12.39 -1.46
C PRO A 33 -7.55 -11.76 -2.43
N ILE A 34 -7.43 -10.46 -2.65
CA ILE A 34 -8.12 -9.79 -3.75
C ILE A 34 -7.42 -10.17 -5.04
N ASN A 35 -8.16 -10.74 -6.00
CA ASN A 35 -7.62 -11.15 -7.30
C ASN A 35 -8.70 -11.00 -8.39
N PRO A 36 -8.45 -10.26 -9.49
CA PRO A 36 -7.22 -9.54 -9.80
C PRO A 36 -7.06 -8.26 -8.95
N ILE A 37 -5.81 -7.83 -8.74
CA ILE A 37 -5.51 -6.48 -8.26
C ILE A 37 -5.59 -5.54 -9.47
N THR A 38 -6.54 -4.61 -9.43
CA THR A 38 -6.77 -3.62 -10.49
C THR A 38 -6.31 -2.23 -10.04
N GLN A 39 -6.25 -1.27 -10.96
CA GLN A 39 -5.98 0.13 -10.63
C GLN A 39 -6.97 0.69 -9.61
N ASP A 40 -8.25 0.35 -9.70
CA ASP A 40 -9.26 0.80 -8.74
C ASP A 40 -9.04 0.22 -7.33
N VAL A 41 -8.62 -1.05 -7.25
CA VAL A 41 -8.26 -1.68 -5.98
C VAL A 41 -7.04 -1.00 -5.37
N THR A 42 -6.02 -0.71 -6.18
CA THR A 42 -4.83 0.03 -5.74
C THR A 42 -5.19 1.44 -5.30
N ARG A 43 -5.97 2.19 -6.08
CA ARG A 43 -6.45 3.53 -5.74
C ARG A 43 -7.13 3.54 -4.38
N LYS A 44 -8.09 2.66 -4.18
CA LYS A 44 -8.82 2.53 -2.93
C LYS A 44 -7.89 2.22 -1.76
N MET A 45 -6.89 1.36 -1.95
CA MET A 45 -5.88 1.09 -0.92
C MET A 45 -5.06 2.34 -0.58
N MET A 46 -4.63 3.09 -1.59
CA MET A 46 -3.86 4.32 -1.40
C MET A 46 -4.66 5.36 -0.61
N ILE A 47 -5.91 5.59 -1.00
CA ILE A 47 -6.80 6.58 -0.36
C ILE A 47 -7.25 6.12 1.03
N ASP A 48 -7.78 4.90 1.16
CA ASP A 48 -8.44 4.47 2.40
C ASP A 48 -7.44 4.03 3.50
N LYS A 49 -6.18 3.75 3.14
CA LYS A 49 -5.17 3.19 4.07
C LYS A 49 -3.89 3.99 4.09
N VAL A 50 -3.27 4.23 2.94
CA VAL A 50 -1.92 4.82 2.88
C VAL A 50 -1.95 6.30 3.25
N LEU A 51 -2.85 7.09 2.66
CA LEU A 51 -2.96 8.52 2.97
C LEU A 51 -3.21 8.79 4.47
N PRO A 52 -4.21 8.17 5.14
CA PRO A 52 -4.41 8.34 6.57
C PRO A 52 -3.20 7.92 7.42
N ALA A 53 -2.48 6.88 7.00
CA ALA A 53 -1.30 6.41 7.72
C ALA A 53 -0.14 7.42 7.63
N ILE A 54 0.08 8.00 6.45
CA ILE A 54 1.04 9.09 6.25
C ILE A 54 0.68 10.25 7.16
N GLU A 55 -0.56 10.74 7.08
CA GLU A 55 -1.02 11.90 7.86
C GLU A 55 -0.89 11.70 9.37
N SER A 56 -1.25 10.51 9.86
CA SER A 56 -1.20 10.20 11.29
C SER A 56 0.22 10.07 11.83
N MET A 57 1.19 9.68 11.00
CA MET A 57 2.52 9.28 11.46
C MET A 57 3.63 10.21 10.98
N TRP A 58 3.33 11.17 10.09
CA TRP A 58 4.34 12.01 9.46
C TRP A 58 5.11 12.85 10.49
N PRO A 59 6.45 12.76 10.54
CA PRO A 59 7.25 13.54 11.47
C PRO A 59 7.11 15.04 11.20
N GLY A 60 6.81 15.82 12.24
CA GLY A 60 6.65 17.28 12.12
C GLY A 60 5.27 17.71 11.62
N GLY A 61 4.33 16.78 11.45
CA GLY A 61 2.97 17.08 11.00
C GLY A 61 2.97 17.78 9.65
N HIS A 62 2.30 18.92 9.58
CA HIS A 62 2.06 19.66 8.34
C HIS A 62 3.22 20.60 7.96
N SER A 63 4.44 20.07 7.87
CA SER A 63 5.66 20.88 7.77
C SER A 63 5.88 21.59 6.42
N GLY A 64 4.83 21.77 5.60
CA GLY A 64 4.85 22.54 4.34
C GLY A 64 5.70 21.94 3.20
N GLY A 65 6.33 20.78 3.42
CA GLY A 65 7.14 20.08 2.43
C GLY A 65 6.33 19.09 1.60
N ILE A 66 6.85 18.79 0.40
CA ILE A 66 6.26 17.79 -0.50
C ILE A 66 6.67 16.39 -0.03
N ILE A 67 5.69 15.48 0.05
CA ILE A 67 5.86 14.07 0.36
C ILE A 67 5.74 13.29 -0.95
N PHE A 68 6.80 12.58 -1.33
CA PHE A 68 6.76 11.69 -2.49
C PHE A 68 6.50 10.26 -2.07
N VAL A 69 5.49 9.64 -2.69
CA VAL A 69 5.19 8.22 -2.58
C VAL A 69 5.61 7.54 -3.88
N GLN A 70 6.70 6.80 -3.79
CA GLN A 70 7.29 6.08 -4.92
C GLN A 70 6.57 4.74 -5.14
N GLN A 71 6.24 4.43 -6.38
CA GLN A 71 5.72 3.13 -6.83
C GLN A 71 6.51 2.63 -8.05
N ASP A 72 6.50 1.32 -8.29
CA ASP A 72 7.06 0.74 -9.51
C ASP A 72 6.09 0.92 -10.70
N ASN A 73 6.49 0.46 -11.89
CA ASN A 73 5.68 0.58 -13.11
C ASN A 73 4.71 -0.61 -13.31
N ALA A 74 4.33 -1.35 -12.26
CA ALA A 74 3.42 -2.47 -12.41
C ALA A 74 2.02 -2.01 -12.86
N LYS A 75 1.40 -2.81 -13.73
CA LYS A 75 0.11 -2.50 -14.37
C LYS A 75 -1.01 -2.08 -13.40
N PRO A 76 -1.14 -2.65 -12.18
CA PRO A 76 -2.17 -2.24 -11.24
C PRO A 76 -1.92 -0.88 -10.55
N HIS A 77 -0.76 -0.26 -10.73
CA HIS A 77 -0.50 1.07 -10.16
C HIS A 77 -1.28 2.17 -10.88
N ILE A 78 -1.69 3.17 -10.10
CA ILE A 78 -2.45 4.31 -10.60
C ILE A 78 -1.50 5.36 -11.19
N SER A 79 -2.01 6.21 -12.08
CA SER A 79 -1.25 7.33 -12.63
C SER A 79 -0.75 8.26 -11.52
N VAL A 80 0.38 8.94 -11.75
CA VAL A 80 0.86 9.97 -10.81
C VAL A 80 -0.10 11.14 -10.66
N ASP A 81 -0.92 11.37 -11.70
CA ASP A 81 -1.96 12.40 -11.77
C ASP A 81 -3.38 11.79 -11.65
N ASP A 82 -3.52 10.65 -10.96
CA ASP A 82 -4.84 10.03 -10.74
C ASP A 82 -5.81 11.03 -10.06
N PRO A 83 -6.94 11.36 -10.70
CA PRO A 83 -7.76 12.51 -10.30
C PRO A 83 -8.40 12.33 -8.91
N GLU A 84 -8.85 11.11 -8.60
CA GLU A 84 -9.44 10.77 -7.31
C GLU A 84 -8.39 10.86 -6.20
N PHE A 85 -7.20 10.28 -6.41
CA PHE A 85 -6.10 10.40 -5.45
C PHE A 85 -5.71 11.86 -5.20
N VAL A 86 -5.57 12.66 -6.27
CA VAL A 86 -5.23 14.09 -6.17
C VAL A 86 -6.32 14.87 -5.44
N GLU A 87 -7.58 14.53 -5.64
CA GLU A 87 -8.69 15.16 -4.93
C GLU A 87 -8.64 14.87 -3.43
N ASP A 88 -8.43 13.62 -3.03
CA ASP A 88 -8.35 13.25 -1.61
C ASP A 88 -7.15 13.87 -0.90
N VAL A 89 -5.97 13.92 -1.54
CA VAL A 89 -4.79 14.61 -0.98
C VAL A 89 -5.09 16.09 -0.69
N LYS A 90 -5.76 16.79 -1.62
CA LYS A 90 -6.08 18.23 -1.47
C LYS A 90 -6.97 18.52 -0.26
N ARG A 91 -7.80 17.57 0.17
CA ARG A 91 -8.70 17.75 1.32
C ARG A 91 -7.97 17.77 2.65
N ASN A 92 -6.78 17.18 2.70
CA ASN A 92 -6.08 16.89 3.96
C ASN A 92 -4.91 17.85 4.22
N GLY A 93 -4.67 18.80 3.30
CA GLY A 93 -3.69 19.87 3.36
C GLY A 93 -2.24 19.45 3.06
N PHE A 94 -1.92 18.16 3.17
CA PHE A 94 -0.57 17.67 2.88
C PHE A 94 -0.32 17.76 1.36
N ASP A 95 0.91 18.09 0.95
CA ASP A 95 1.32 17.98 -0.45
C ASP A 95 1.93 16.59 -0.69
N ILE A 96 1.07 15.61 -0.97
CA ILE A 96 1.45 14.21 -1.24
C ILE A 96 1.37 13.95 -2.74
N ARG A 97 2.47 13.49 -3.33
CA ARG A 97 2.56 13.21 -4.78
C ARG A 97 3.07 11.81 -5.03
N LEU A 98 2.49 11.18 -6.06
CA LEU A 98 2.97 9.90 -6.55
C LEU A 98 4.14 10.13 -7.51
N CYS A 99 5.10 9.21 -7.51
CA CYS A 99 6.13 9.14 -8.54
C CYS A 99 6.41 7.70 -8.93
N PHE A 100 6.74 7.50 -10.20
CA PHE A 100 7.23 6.21 -10.66
C PHE A 100 8.73 6.11 -10.50
N GLN A 101 9.19 4.92 -10.16
CA GLN A 101 10.58 4.55 -10.30
C GLN A 101 11.00 4.51 -11.77
N PRO A 102 12.26 4.87 -12.11
CA PRO A 102 12.78 4.67 -13.45
C PRO A 102 12.64 3.20 -13.91
N PRO A 103 12.26 2.95 -15.17
CA PRO A 103 12.08 1.59 -15.68
C PRO A 103 13.34 0.72 -15.47
N ASN A 104 13.15 -0.55 -15.13
CA ASN A 104 14.22 -1.56 -14.96
C ASN A 104 15.34 -1.17 -13.98
N SER A 105 15.05 -0.33 -12.99
CA SER A 105 16.07 0.17 -12.04
C SER A 105 15.82 -0.33 -10.62
N PRO A 106 15.73 -1.65 -10.34
CA PRO A 106 15.35 -2.20 -9.02
C PRO A 106 16.27 -1.75 -7.87
N ASP A 107 17.46 -1.27 -8.21
CA ASP A 107 18.42 -0.60 -7.32
C ASP A 107 17.97 0.77 -6.81
N LEU A 108 16.88 1.33 -7.35
CA LEU A 108 16.30 2.61 -6.94
C LEU A 108 15.04 2.45 -6.07
N ASN A 109 14.70 1.23 -5.65
CA ASN A 109 13.63 0.97 -4.70
C ASN A 109 14.20 0.44 -3.37
N VAL A 110 14.09 1.26 -2.32
CA VAL A 110 14.56 0.90 -0.98
C VAL A 110 13.85 -0.34 -0.43
N LEU A 111 12.60 -0.59 -0.84
CA LEU A 111 11.84 -1.78 -0.42
C LEU A 111 12.41 -3.06 -1.03
N ASP A 112 12.79 -3.03 -2.32
CA ASP A 112 13.39 -4.18 -3.02
C ASP A 112 14.84 -4.42 -2.59
N LEU A 113 15.61 -3.37 -2.33
CA LEU A 113 17.02 -3.51 -1.94
C LEU A 113 17.22 -3.90 -0.47
N GLY A 114 16.36 -3.42 0.42
CA GLY A 114 16.53 -3.64 1.86
C GLY A 114 15.48 -4.60 2.40
N PHE A 115 14.23 -4.15 2.42
CA PHE A 115 13.17 -4.76 3.21
C PHE A 115 12.78 -6.16 2.72
N PHE A 116 12.49 -6.32 1.44
CA PHE A 116 12.08 -7.62 0.89
C PHE A 116 13.25 -8.61 0.85
N ARG A 117 14.47 -8.16 0.58
CA ARG A 117 15.66 -9.01 0.70
C ARG A 117 15.84 -9.54 2.11
N ALA A 118 15.69 -8.69 3.13
CA ALA A 118 15.77 -9.13 4.53
C ALA A 118 14.68 -10.18 4.87
N ILE A 119 13.44 -9.99 4.42
CA ILE A 119 12.36 -10.97 4.61
C ILE A 119 12.68 -12.30 3.92
N GLN A 120 13.19 -12.26 2.69
CA GLN A 120 13.56 -13.46 1.94
C GLN A 120 14.68 -14.24 2.64
N THR A 121 15.70 -13.55 3.18
CA THR A 121 16.77 -14.22 3.93
C THR A 121 16.23 -14.97 5.15
N LEU A 122 15.25 -14.41 5.87
CA LEU A 122 14.61 -15.06 7.01
C LEU A 122 13.74 -16.28 6.63
N GLN A 123 13.38 -16.45 5.36
CA GLN A 123 12.64 -17.62 4.88
C GLN A 123 13.53 -18.80 4.48
N HIS A 124 14.85 -18.57 4.40
CA HIS A 124 15.84 -19.58 4.01
C HIS A 124 16.64 -20.14 5.21
N GLU A 125 16.30 -19.74 6.44
CA GLU A 125 16.73 -20.38 7.69
C GLU A 125 15.72 -21.45 8.13
#